data_AF-A0A118K638-F1
#
_entry.id   AF-A0A118K638-F1
#
_cell.length_a   1.000
_cell.length_b   1.000
_cell.length_c   1.000
_cell.angle_alpha   90.00
_cell.angle_beta   90.00
_cell.angle_gamma   90.00
#
_symmetry.space_group_name_H-M   'P 1'
#
loop_
_entity.id
_entity.type
_entity.pdbx_description
1 polymer ?
#
loop_
_entity_poly.entity_id
_entity_poly.type
_entity_poly.pdbx_seq_one_letter_code
_entity_poly.pdbx_strand_id
1 'polypeptide(L)'
;MSIICGLPLLECVYCIACARWAWKRCLHTAGHDSETWGVATAEEFEPVPRLCRYILAVYEDDLKCPLWEPLGGYGIDPNCLILKRTYEDTHGRAPPYLLYLDHAHADIVLAIRGLNLASHKDYAVLLDNKLGRRKFDGGYVHNGLLKAAGVVLDAESNTLKDLLERYPSYTLTLTGHSLGSGVAALLAMVVVKNRDKLGNIDRKRVRCYSIAPARCMSLNLAVRYADIISSVVLQASFFNS
;
A
#
# COMPACT_ATOMS: atom_id res chain seq x y z
N MET A 1 -17.85 -56.58 -4.93
CA MET A 1 -16.79 -56.03 -4.06
C MET A 1 -15.78 -55.28 -4.92
N SER A 2 -16.03 -54.02 -5.31
CA SER A 2 -15.12 -53.24 -6.21
C SER A 2 -15.09 -51.75 -5.89
N ILE A 3 -15.22 -51.36 -4.62
CA ILE A 3 -15.20 -49.93 -4.21
C ILE A 3 -13.83 -49.53 -3.61
N ILE A 4 -13.02 -50.50 -3.19
CA ILE A 4 -11.77 -50.23 -2.44
C ILE A 4 -10.57 -49.94 -3.38
N CYS A 5 -10.63 -50.31 -4.66
CA CYS A 5 -9.53 -50.07 -5.62
C CYS A 5 -9.51 -48.65 -6.22
N GLY A 6 -10.58 -47.86 -6.05
CA GLY A 6 -10.69 -46.51 -6.64
C GLY A 6 -10.23 -45.36 -5.73
N LEU A 7 -10.23 -45.56 -4.41
CA LEU A 7 -9.80 -44.54 -3.43
C LEU A 7 -8.33 -44.10 -3.59
N PRO A 8 -7.34 -45.00 -3.76
CA PRO A 8 -5.94 -44.60 -3.86
C PRO A 8 -5.65 -43.80 -5.14
N LEU A 9 -6.33 -44.15 -6.25
CA LEU A 9 -6.18 -43.46 -7.52
C LEU A 9 -6.78 -42.04 -7.46
N LEU A 10 -7.91 -41.86 -6.77
CA LEU A 10 -8.55 -40.56 -6.61
C LEU A 10 -7.69 -39.62 -5.76
N GLU A 11 -7.09 -40.14 -4.68
CA GLU A 11 -6.16 -39.40 -3.82
C GLU A 11 -4.88 -39.02 -4.57
N CYS A 12 -4.29 -39.93 -5.36
CA CYS A 12 -3.13 -39.63 -6.18
C CYS A 12 -3.41 -38.54 -7.23
N VAL A 13 -4.56 -38.62 -7.93
CA VAL A 13 -4.96 -37.60 -8.91
C VAL A 13 -5.17 -36.24 -8.24
N TYR A 14 -5.78 -36.22 -7.05
CA TYR A 14 -5.96 -35.01 -6.26
C TYR A 14 -4.62 -34.41 -5.83
N CYS A 15 -3.70 -35.22 -5.31
CA CYS A 15 -2.35 -34.79 -4.93
C CYS A 15 -1.56 -34.25 -6.12
N ILE A 16 -1.61 -34.91 -7.28
CA ILE A 16 -0.96 -34.42 -8.51
C ILE A 16 -1.58 -33.11 -8.98
N ALA A 17 -2.91 -32.97 -8.92
CA ALA A 17 -3.59 -31.73 -9.26
C ALA A 17 -3.21 -30.58 -8.31
N CYS A 18 -3.15 -30.82 -6.99
CA CYS A 18 -2.67 -29.86 -6.00
C CYS A 18 -1.20 -29.50 -6.21
N ALA A 19 -0.33 -30.48 -6.48
CA ALA A 19 1.09 -30.25 -6.75
C ALA A 19 1.30 -29.45 -8.04
N ARG A 20 0.56 -29.77 -9.12
CA ARG A 20 0.59 -29.02 -10.37
C ARG A 20 0.03 -27.61 -10.22
N TRP A 21 -1.03 -27.44 -9.40
CA TRP A 21 -1.57 -26.12 -9.08
C TRP A 21 -0.56 -25.28 -8.29
N ALA A 22 0.07 -25.85 -7.27
CA ALA A 22 1.12 -25.21 -6.49
C ALA A 22 2.33 -24.87 -7.37
N TRP A 23 2.81 -25.82 -8.18
CA TRP A 23 3.90 -25.64 -9.14
C TRP A 23 3.61 -24.51 -10.13
N LYS A 24 2.44 -24.50 -10.77
CA LYS A 24 2.04 -23.41 -11.67
C LYS A 24 2.00 -22.05 -10.96
N ARG A 25 1.56 -22.01 -9.70
CA ARG A 25 1.43 -20.75 -8.95
C ARG A 25 2.75 -20.25 -8.38
N CYS A 26 3.67 -21.15 -8.05
CA CYS A 26 5.03 -20.83 -7.63
C CYS A 26 5.94 -20.46 -8.81
N LEU A 27 5.70 -21.01 -10.00
CA LEU A 27 6.47 -20.70 -11.22
C LEU A 27 5.87 -19.58 -12.07
N HIS A 28 4.65 -19.12 -11.77
CA HIS A 28 4.11 -17.94 -12.44
C HIS A 28 4.90 -16.71 -12.00
N THR A 29 5.97 -16.43 -12.73
CA THR A 29 6.76 -15.23 -12.58
C THR A 29 6.16 -14.18 -13.50
N ALA A 30 5.63 -13.11 -12.92
CA ALA A 30 5.14 -11.94 -13.66
C ALA A 30 6.29 -11.10 -14.27
N GLY A 31 7.51 -11.64 -14.32
CA GLY A 31 8.72 -10.92 -14.72
C GLY A 31 8.72 -10.50 -16.19
N HIS A 32 7.91 -11.16 -17.03
CA HIS A 32 7.73 -10.80 -18.43
C HIS A 32 6.43 -10.02 -18.69
N ASP A 33 5.58 -9.82 -17.66
CA ASP A 33 4.27 -9.18 -17.82
C ASP A 33 4.39 -7.69 -18.19
N SER A 34 5.55 -7.08 -17.94
CA SER A 34 5.89 -5.68 -18.23
C SER A 34 6.74 -5.48 -19.49
N GLU A 35 7.10 -6.53 -20.24
CA GLU A 35 7.97 -6.41 -21.44
C GLU A 35 7.37 -5.51 -22.52
N THR A 36 6.04 -5.45 -22.60
CA THR A 36 5.32 -4.65 -23.58
C THR A 36 4.85 -3.30 -23.03
N TRP A 37 5.16 -2.98 -21.77
CA TRP A 37 4.72 -1.73 -21.16
C TRP A 37 5.60 -0.57 -21.64
N GLY A 38 4.99 0.59 -21.80
CA GLY A 38 5.75 1.82 -22.09
C GLY A 38 6.73 2.13 -20.96
N VAL A 39 7.89 2.67 -21.32
CA VAL A 39 8.87 3.16 -20.33
C VAL A 39 8.26 4.38 -19.64
N ALA A 40 8.26 4.39 -18.31
CA ALA A 40 7.83 5.54 -17.53
C ALA A 40 8.74 6.74 -17.83
N THR A 41 8.12 7.90 -18.02
CA THR A 41 8.85 9.17 -18.20
C THR A 41 9.55 9.57 -16.91
N ALA A 42 10.57 10.43 -17.02
CA ALA A 42 11.27 10.96 -15.85
C ALA A 42 10.29 11.69 -14.90
N GLU A 43 9.31 12.42 -15.44
CA GLU A 43 8.29 13.13 -14.67
C GLU A 43 7.35 12.20 -13.91
N GLU A 44 6.92 11.09 -14.55
CA GLU A 44 6.08 10.08 -13.89
C GLU A 44 6.82 9.35 -12.75
N PHE A 45 8.13 9.18 -12.88
CA PHE A 45 8.94 8.48 -11.89
C PHE A 45 9.54 9.39 -10.82
N GLU A 46 9.68 10.70 -11.07
CA GLU A 46 10.29 11.67 -10.16
C GLU A 46 9.74 11.62 -8.72
N PRO A 47 8.43 11.42 -8.47
CA PRO A 47 7.91 11.29 -7.11
C PRO A 47 8.42 10.06 -6.35
N VAL A 48 8.78 8.98 -7.04
CA VAL A 48 9.02 7.68 -6.41
C VAL A 48 10.21 7.72 -5.44
N PRO A 49 11.41 8.22 -5.80
CA PRO A 49 12.52 8.28 -4.85
C PRO A 49 12.25 9.12 -3.61
N ARG A 50 11.57 10.28 -3.75
CA ARG A 50 11.24 11.12 -2.58
C ARG A 50 10.22 10.44 -1.66
N LEU A 51 9.20 9.80 -2.23
CA LEU A 51 8.17 9.10 -1.44
C LEU A 51 8.76 7.89 -0.73
N CYS A 52 9.71 7.18 -1.34
CA CYS A 52 10.48 6.13 -0.66
C CYS A 52 11.23 6.67 0.56
N ARG A 53 11.86 7.84 0.48
CA ARG A 53 12.51 8.48 1.64
C ARG A 53 11.50 8.86 2.72
N TYR A 54 10.33 9.37 2.34
CA TYR A 54 9.27 9.70 3.31
C TYR A 54 8.72 8.46 4.02
N ILE A 55 8.60 7.34 3.31
CA ILE A 55 8.24 6.06 3.93
C ILE A 55 9.34 5.59 4.90
N LEU A 56 10.61 5.69 4.51
CA LEU A 56 11.73 5.32 5.38
C LEU A 56 11.78 6.19 6.65
N ALA A 57 11.45 7.47 6.54
CA ALA A 57 11.35 8.37 7.69
C ALA A 57 10.30 7.91 8.73
N VAL A 58 9.26 7.17 8.34
CA VAL A 58 8.30 6.57 9.29
C VAL A 58 8.96 5.52 10.20
N TYR A 59 10.10 4.95 9.79
CA TYR A 59 10.82 3.95 10.57
C TYR A 59 11.70 4.55 11.67
N GLU A 60 12.05 5.83 11.57
CA GLU A 60 12.78 6.52 12.62
C GLU A 60 11.93 6.64 13.87
N ASP A 61 12.55 6.79 15.05
CA ASP A 61 11.83 7.15 16.28
C ASP A 61 11.75 8.67 16.41
N ASP A 62 12.88 9.36 16.24
CA ASP A 62 12.98 10.83 16.22
C ASP A 62 13.52 11.34 14.87
N LEU A 63 12.71 12.13 14.17
CA LEU A 63 13.09 12.72 12.87
C LEU A 63 14.07 13.89 13.00
N LYS A 64 14.26 14.45 14.20
CA LYS A 64 15.28 15.48 14.45
C LYS A 64 16.67 14.88 14.68
N CYS A 65 16.72 13.61 15.04
CA CYS A 65 17.97 12.87 15.30
C CYS A 65 17.86 11.47 14.65
N PRO A 66 17.84 11.38 13.31
CA PRO A 66 17.64 10.11 12.63
C PRO A 66 18.83 9.16 12.82
N LEU A 67 18.55 7.86 12.96
CA LEU A 67 19.55 6.82 13.17
C LEU A 67 19.92 6.07 11.89
N TRP A 68 19.00 5.97 10.93
CA TRP A 68 19.07 5.13 9.74
C TRP A 68 18.93 5.95 8.46
N GLU A 69 19.39 7.21 8.52
CA GLU A 69 19.25 8.15 7.42
C GLU A 69 20.02 7.67 6.16
N PRO A 70 19.37 7.63 4.98
CA PRO A 70 20.06 7.28 3.74
C PRO A 70 21.00 8.40 3.30
N LEU A 71 21.93 8.09 2.39
CA LEU A 71 22.77 9.09 1.74
C LEU A 71 21.91 10.20 1.11
N GLY A 72 22.14 11.45 1.51
CA GLY A 72 21.38 12.62 1.07
C GLY A 72 20.11 12.92 1.88
N GLY A 73 19.88 12.18 2.96
CA GLY A 73 18.84 12.48 3.93
C GLY A 73 17.45 12.00 3.55
N TYR A 74 16.50 12.16 4.49
CA TYR A 74 15.08 11.91 4.20
C TYR A 74 14.44 13.00 3.32
N GLY A 75 15.03 14.19 3.27
CA GLY A 75 14.44 15.34 2.57
C GLY A 75 13.13 15.83 3.19
N ILE A 76 12.96 15.61 4.50
CA ILE A 76 11.83 16.09 5.30
C ILE A 76 12.31 17.27 6.14
N ASP A 77 11.57 18.38 6.09
CA ASP A 77 11.70 19.44 7.09
C ASP A 77 10.83 19.10 8.31
N PRO A 78 11.41 18.88 9.51
CA PRO A 78 10.63 18.57 10.72
C PRO A 78 9.58 19.62 11.09
N ASN A 79 9.72 20.87 10.63
CA ASN A 79 8.72 21.93 10.87
C ASN A 79 7.47 21.78 9.99
N CYS A 80 7.59 21.06 8.87
CA CYS A 80 6.50 20.76 7.95
C CYS A 80 5.83 19.40 8.24
N LEU A 81 6.29 18.69 9.28
CA LEU A 81 5.65 17.48 9.79
C LEU A 81 4.40 17.85 10.58
N ILE A 82 3.22 17.46 10.07
CA ILE A 82 1.95 17.74 10.73
C ILE A 82 1.73 16.79 11.91
N LEU A 83 1.96 15.49 11.69
CA LEU A 83 1.86 14.46 12.72
C LEU A 83 2.60 13.20 12.32
N LYS A 84 2.87 12.38 13.34
CA LYS A 84 3.37 11.02 13.22
C LYS A 84 2.60 10.14 14.21
N ARG A 85 2.13 8.98 13.75
CA ARG A 85 1.37 8.02 14.53
C ARG A 85 2.13 6.72 14.65
N THR A 86 2.17 6.21 15.87
CA THR A 86 2.80 4.95 16.27
C THR A 86 1.77 3.84 16.43
N TYR A 87 2.22 2.65 16.85
CA TYR A 87 1.31 1.55 17.17
C TYR A 87 0.43 1.83 18.39
N GLU A 88 0.87 2.73 19.26
CA GLU A 88 0.20 3.12 20.49
C GLU A 88 -0.97 4.04 20.13
N ASP A 89 -0.72 5.04 19.27
CA ASP A 89 -1.74 5.97 18.79
C ASP A 89 -2.85 5.27 17.99
N THR A 90 -2.49 4.27 17.18
CA THR A 90 -3.44 3.52 16.36
C THR A 90 -4.11 2.36 17.11
N HIS A 91 -3.67 2.10 18.35
CA HIS A 91 -3.99 0.88 19.11
C HIS A 91 -3.74 -0.41 18.31
N GLY A 92 -2.73 -0.41 17.44
CA GLY A 92 -2.37 -1.54 16.57
C GLY A 92 -3.38 -1.87 15.47
N ARG A 93 -4.35 -0.98 15.21
CA ARG A 93 -5.36 -1.19 14.16
C ARG A 93 -4.93 -0.70 12.78
N ALA A 94 -3.82 0.03 12.71
CA ALA A 94 -3.15 0.43 11.48
C ALA A 94 -1.62 0.44 11.70
N PRO A 95 -0.81 0.23 10.65
CA PRO A 95 0.64 0.43 10.75
C PRO A 95 0.97 1.91 11.07
N PRO A 96 2.15 2.21 11.64
CA PRO A 96 2.62 3.57 11.83
C PRO A 96 2.63 4.37 10.53
N TYR A 97 2.37 5.66 10.64
CA TYR A 97 2.36 6.57 9.49
C TYR A 97 2.73 7.98 9.91
N LEU A 98 3.07 8.81 8.93
CA LEU A 98 3.23 10.25 9.11
C LEU A 98 2.39 11.01 8.10
N LEU A 99 2.05 12.25 8.45
CA LEU A 99 1.44 13.23 7.57
C LEU A 99 2.40 14.41 7.44
N TYR A 100 2.88 14.62 6.22
CA TYR A 100 3.89 15.63 5.90
C TYR A 100 3.36 16.61 4.87
N LEU A 101 3.66 17.90 5.07
CA LEU A 101 3.29 18.96 4.15
C LEU A 101 4.50 19.32 3.28
N ASP A 102 4.52 18.85 2.04
CA ASP A 102 5.60 19.06 1.11
C ASP A 102 5.35 20.31 0.25
N HIS A 103 5.81 21.45 0.75
CA HIS A 103 5.64 22.73 0.08
C HIS A 103 6.37 22.81 -1.27
N ALA A 104 7.50 22.13 -1.42
CA ALA A 104 8.30 22.17 -2.64
C ALA A 104 7.56 21.54 -3.83
N HIS A 105 6.74 20.52 -3.56
CA HIS A 105 5.98 19.79 -4.58
C HIS A 105 4.47 20.09 -4.55
N ALA A 106 4.05 21.05 -3.73
CA ALA A 106 2.64 21.36 -3.46
C ALA A 106 1.83 20.08 -3.14
N ASP A 107 2.30 19.31 -2.17
CA ASP A 107 1.76 17.98 -1.86
C ASP A 107 1.50 17.80 -0.36
N ILE A 108 0.40 17.13 -0.03
CA ILE A 108 0.08 16.65 1.32
C ILE A 108 0.31 15.14 1.28
N VAL A 109 1.36 14.67 1.95
CA VAL A 109 1.80 13.27 1.86
C VAL A 109 1.46 12.52 3.13
N LEU A 110 0.67 11.45 3.01
CA LEU A 110 0.46 10.47 4.07
C LEU A 110 1.27 9.21 3.75
N ALA A 111 2.36 9.00 4.48
CA ALA A 111 3.29 7.91 4.26
C ALA A 111 3.12 6.82 5.34
N ILE A 112 2.86 5.59 4.92
CA ILE A 112 2.54 4.44 5.80
C ILE A 112 3.68 3.42 5.79
N ARG A 113 4.13 3.04 6.98
CA ARG A 113 5.17 2.05 7.20
C ARG A 113 4.76 0.65 6.73
N GLY A 114 5.74 -0.15 6.31
CA GLY A 114 5.56 -1.58 6.07
C GLY A 114 5.53 -2.43 7.35
N LEU A 115 5.41 -3.75 7.16
CA LEU A 115 5.37 -4.74 8.25
C LEU A 115 6.62 -4.61 9.13
N ASN A 116 6.44 -4.48 10.44
CA ASN A 116 7.51 -4.73 11.41
C ASN A 116 7.48 -6.20 11.82
N LEU A 117 8.53 -6.95 11.49
CA LEU A 117 8.64 -8.39 11.78
C LEU A 117 8.58 -8.72 13.27
N ALA A 118 8.93 -7.78 14.15
CA ALA A 118 8.83 -7.93 15.60
C ALA A 118 7.45 -7.56 16.16
N SER A 119 6.58 -6.94 15.37
CA SER A 119 5.27 -6.45 15.82
C SER A 119 4.14 -7.41 15.46
N HIS A 120 3.56 -8.09 16.46
CA HIS A 120 2.37 -8.94 16.25
C HIS A 120 1.16 -8.16 15.69
N LYS A 121 1.12 -6.83 15.90
CA LYS A 121 0.00 -5.95 15.49
C LYS A 121 -0.09 -5.90 13.96
N ASP A 122 1.04 -5.82 13.28
CA ASP A 122 1.08 -5.79 11.80
C ASP A 122 0.68 -7.14 11.19
N TYR A 123 1.07 -8.25 11.82
CA TYR A 123 0.59 -9.58 11.41
C TYR A 123 -0.91 -9.70 11.62
N ALA A 124 -1.49 -9.14 12.68
CA ALA A 124 -2.93 -9.14 12.87
C ALA A 124 -3.67 -8.43 11.72
N VAL A 125 -3.15 -7.28 11.27
CA VAL A 125 -3.71 -6.57 10.10
C VAL A 125 -3.57 -7.40 8.83
N LEU A 126 -2.39 -7.99 8.58
CA LEU A 126 -2.12 -8.78 7.38
C LEU A 126 -2.93 -10.10 7.35
N LEU A 127 -3.09 -10.76 8.48
CA LEU A 127 -3.76 -12.06 8.57
C LEU A 127 -5.27 -11.94 8.75
N ASP A 128 -5.81 -10.75 9.00
CA ASP A 128 -7.26 -10.49 9.01
C ASP A 128 -7.85 -10.47 7.59
N ASN A 129 -7.70 -11.57 6.87
CA ASN A 129 -8.22 -11.73 5.51
C ASN A 129 -8.97 -13.04 5.27
N LYS A 130 -9.46 -13.69 6.33
CA LYS A 130 -10.17 -15.00 6.35
C LYS A 130 -10.42 -15.62 4.96
N LEU A 131 -11.49 -15.18 4.28
CA LEU A 131 -11.89 -15.70 2.97
C LEU A 131 -11.44 -14.83 1.77
N GLY A 132 -10.81 -13.68 2.00
CA GLY A 132 -10.35 -12.77 0.93
C GLY A 132 -11.49 -12.15 0.10
N ARG A 133 -12.73 -12.19 0.60
CA ARG A 133 -13.96 -11.82 -0.14
C ARG A 133 -14.68 -10.60 0.45
N ARG A 134 -13.96 -9.69 1.10
CA ARG A 134 -14.58 -8.43 1.56
C ARG A 134 -14.97 -7.61 0.33
N LYS A 135 -16.27 -7.42 0.11
CA LYS A 135 -16.78 -6.63 -1.01
C LYS A 135 -16.53 -5.14 -0.78
N PHE A 136 -16.06 -4.45 -1.81
CA PHE A 136 -15.92 -2.99 -1.84
C PHE A 136 -16.06 -2.51 -3.28
N ASP A 137 -16.91 -1.50 -3.50
CA ASP A 137 -17.11 -0.86 -4.82
C ASP A 137 -17.31 -1.87 -5.98
N GLY A 138 -18.05 -2.95 -5.75
CA GLY A 138 -18.30 -3.98 -6.79
C GLY A 138 -17.11 -4.91 -7.10
N GLY A 139 -16.04 -4.87 -6.31
CA GLY A 139 -14.96 -5.86 -6.33
C GLY A 139 -14.65 -6.41 -4.93
N TYR A 140 -13.46 -6.99 -4.77
CA TYR A 140 -12.99 -7.59 -3.53
C TYR A 140 -11.70 -6.95 -3.07
N VAL A 141 -11.60 -6.70 -1.77
CA VAL A 141 -10.41 -6.13 -1.13
C VAL A 141 -9.97 -6.97 0.05
N HIS A 142 -8.74 -6.78 0.48
CA HIS A 142 -8.20 -7.38 1.68
C HIS A 142 -8.85 -6.75 2.91
N ASN A 143 -9.43 -7.58 3.79
CA ASN A 143 -10.27 -7.10 4.88
C ASN A 143 -9.50 -6.29 5.94
N GLY A 144 -8.37 -6.80 6.43
CA GLY A 144 -7.54 -6.12 7.43
C GLY A 144 -6.95 -4.80 6.92
N LEU A 145 -6.40 -4.80 5.70
CA LEU A 145 -5.92 -3.58 5.06
C LEU A 145 -7.02 -2.53 4.86
N LEU A 146 -8.24 -2.95 4.47
CA LEU A 146 -9.38 -2.02 4.35
C LEU A 146 -9.76 -1.42 5.71
N LYS A 147 -9.78 -2.24 6.77
CA LYS A 147 -10.06 -1.75 8.13
C LYS A 147 -9.00 -0.75 8.59
N ALA A 148 -7.72 -1.06 8.37
CA ALA A 148 -6.62 -0.14 8.68
C ALA A 148 -6.77 1.18 7.92
N ALA A 149 -7.08 1.15 6.62
CA ALA A 149 -7.36 2.34 5.83
C ALA A 149 -8.52 3.16 6.40
N GLY A 150 -9.62 2.50 6.80
CA GLY A 150 -10.75 3.18 7.48
C GLY A 150 -10.33 3.85 8.78
N VAL A 151 -9.53 3.18 9.61
CA VAL A 151 -9.00 3.75 10.87
C VAL A 151 -8.15 4.98 10.62
N VAL A 152 -7.27 4.96 9.62
CA VAL A 152 -6.44 6.13 9.26
C VAL A 152 -7.33 7.28 8.79
N LEU A 153 -8.30 7.03 7.92
CA LEU A 153 -9.19 8.08 7.43
C LEU A 153 -10.03 8.68 8.55
N ASP A 154 -10.63 7.87 9.42
CA ASP A 154 -11.47 8.36 10.50
C ASP A 154 -10.66 9.13 11.56
N ALA A 155 -9.40 8.77 11.78
CA ALA A 155 -8.51 9.49 12.70
C ALA A 155 -8.09 10.86 12.14
N GLU A 156 -7.77 10.92 10.84
CA GLU A 156 -7.10 12.09 10.25
C GLU A 156 -7.99 12.92 9.31
N SER A 157 -9.28 12.59 9.15
CA SER A 157 -10.18 13.28 8.21
C SER A 157 -10.28 14.78 8.46
N ASN A 158 -10.35 15.21 9.72
CA ASN A 158 -10.45 16.63 10.07
C ASN A 158 -9.16 17.37 9.70
N THR A 159 -8.01 16.84 10.12
CA THR A 159 -6.69 17.40 9.78
C THR A 159 -6.49 17.48 8.27
N LEU A 160 -6.82 16.41 7.54
CA LEU A 160 -6.70 16.37 6.08
C LEU A 160 -7.64 17.37 5.42
N LYS A 161 -8.88 17.49 5.89
CA LYS A 161 -9.84 18.48 5.39
C LYS A 161 -9.31 19.90 5.58
N ASP A 162 -8.84 20.25 6.77
CA ASP A 162 -8.30 21.58 7.07
C ASP A 162 -7.09 21.92 6.19
N LEU A 163 -6.19 20.96 5.98
CA LEU A 163 -5.03 21.13 5.09
C LEU A 163 -5.47 21.32 3.63
N LEU A 164 -6.44 20.55 3.16
CA LEU A 164 -6.93 20.62 1.78
C LEU A 164 -7.69 21.91 1.47
N GLU A 165 -8.38 22.46 2.46
CA GLU A 165 -9.02 23.77 2.38
C GLU A 165 -7.98 24.90 2.43
N ARG A 166 -6.97 24.78 3.28
CA ARG A 166 -5.87 25.76 3.39
C ARG A 166 -4.96 25.77 2.15
N TYR A 167 -4.76 24.62 1.53
CA TYR A 167 -3.89 24.45 0.36
C TYR A 167 -4.69 23.88 -0.83
N PRO A 168 -5.55 24.70 -1.47
CA PRO A 168 -6.46 24.23 -2.52
C PRO A 168 -5.75 23.81 -3.81
N SER A 169 -4.51 24.24 -4.04
CA SER A 169 -3.69 23.81 -5.17
C SER A 169 -2.92 22.50 -4.91
N TYR A 170 -2.89 22.01 -3.66
CA TYR A 170 -2.02 20.89 -3.30
C TYR A 170 -2.66 19.55 -3.66
N THR A 171 -1.86 18.56 -4.02
CA THR A 171 -2.32 17.17 -4.14
C THR A 171 -2.38 16.49 -2.78
N LEU A 172 -3.19 15.43 -2.67
CA LEU A 172 -3.15 14.48 -1.56
C LEU A 172 -2.50 13.19 -2.06
N THR A 173 -1.28 12.92 -1.61
CA THR A 173 -0.53 11.73 -2.02
C THR A 173 -0.44 10.72 -0.89
N LEU A 174 -0.97 9.53 -1.14
CA LEU A 174 -0.97 8.41 -0.20
C LEU A 174 0.12 7.43 -0.61
N THR A 175 1.06 7.13 0.27
CA THR A 175 2.17 6.24 -0.07
C THR A 175 2.48 5.27 1.04
N GLY A 176 3.10 4.15 0.69
CA GLY A 176 3.54 3.16 1.66
C GLY A 176 4.35 2.06 1.02
N HIS A 177 5.05 1.30 1.87
CA HIS A 177 5.86 0.15 1.46
C HIS A 177 5.24 -1.17 1.96
N SER A 178 5.27 -2.23 1.14
CA SER A 178 4.87 -3.58 1.54
C SER A 178 3.45 -3.64 2.14
N LEU A 179 3.30 -3.89 3.45
CA LEU A 179 2.02 -3.82 4.15
C LEU A 179 1.37 -2.43 4.03
N GLY A 180 2.14 -1.37 4.32
CA GLY A 180 1.67 0.01 4.28
C GLY A 180 1.25 0.44 2.88
N SER A 181 1.89 -0.10 1.85
CA SER A 181 1.52 0.09 0.44
C SER A 181 0.09 -0.37 0.17
N GLY A 182 -0.27 -1.56 0.68
CA GLY A 182 -1.61 -2.10 0.56
C GLY A 182 -2.66 -1.27 1.32
N VAL A 183 -2.30 -0.75 2.50
CA VAL A 183 -3.16 0.18 3.26
C VAL A 183 -3.33 1.50 2.50
N ALA A 184 -2.26 2.08 1.97
CA ALA A 184 -2.29 3.34 1.21
C ALA A 184 -3.15 3.23 -0.06
N ALA A 185 -3.04 2.14 -0.80
CA ALA A 185 -3.86 1.89 -1.99
C ALA A 185 -5.35 1.80 -1.66
N LEU A 186 -5.71 1.06 -0.60
CA LEU A 186 -7.10 0.99 -0.17
C LEU A 186 -7.59 2.30 0.45
N LEU A 187 -6.73 3.04 1.15
CA LEU A 187 -7.03 4.38 1.66
C LEU A 187 -7.36 5.34 0.52
N ALA A 188 -6.63 5.28 -0.60
CA ALA A 188 -6.95 6.10 -1.79
C ALA A 188 -8.36 5.83 -2.31
N MET A 189 -8.75 4.55 -2.39
CA MET A 189 -10.10 4.17 -2.79
C MET A 189 -11.14 4.66 -1.79
N VAL A 190 -10.90 4.51 -0.49
CA VAL A 190 -11.82 4.96 0.57
C VAL A 190 -11.96 6.49 0.53
N VAL A 191 -10.87 7.24 0.40
CA VAL A 191 -10.88 8.71 0.27
C VAL A 191 -11.74 9.13 -0.93
N VAL A 192 -11.52 8.53 -2.11
CA VAL A 192 -12.29 8.92 -3.31
C VAL A 192 -13.76 8.53 -3.22
N LYS A 193 -14.10 7.48 -2.45
CA LYS A 193 -15.50 7.13 -2.17
C LYS A 193 -16.15 8.02 -1.11
N ASN A 194 -15.37 8.73 -0.29
CA ASN A 194 -15.85 9.56 0.83
C ASN A 194 -15.26 10.99 0.74
N ARG A 195 -15.22 11.59 -0.46
CA ARG A 195 -14.60 12.92 -0.69
C ARG A 195 -15.28 14.03 0.08
N ASP A 196 -16.56 13.86 0.39
CA ASP A 196 -17.35 14.74 1.26
C ASP A 196 -16.74 14.89 2.66
N LYS A 197 -16.07 13.85 3.18
CA LYS A 197 -15.33 13.92 4.45
C LYS A 197 -14.07 14.79 4.37
N LEU A 198 -13.52 15.03 3.17
CA LEU A 198 -12.28 15.80 2.93
C LEU A 198 -12.54 17.06 2.11
N GLY A 199 -13.63 17.79 2.40
CA GLY A 199 -13.90 19.08 1.76
C GLY A 199 -14.21 18.98 0.26
N ASN A 200 -14.70 17.82 -0.20
CA ASN A 200 -15.00 17.53 -1.61
C ASN A 200 -13.78 17.67 -2.55
N ILE A 201 -12.60 17.26 -2.09
CA ILE A 201 -11.39 17.20 -2.92
C ILE A 201 -11.66 16.58 -4.30
N ASP A 202 -11.14 17.17 -5.37
CA ASP A 202 -11.23 16.56 -6.71
C ASP A 202 -10.49 15.21 -6.71
N ARG A 203 -11.09 14.19 -7.34
CA ARG A 203 -10.46 12.88 -7.54
C ARG A 203 -9.08 13.00 -8.18
N LYS A 204 -8.91 13.93 -9.13
CA LYS A 204 -7.63 14.17 -9.83
C LYS A 204 -6.50 14.66 -8.92
N ARG A 205 -6.84 15.23 -7.76
CA ARG A 205 -5.85 15.67 -6.75
C ARG A 205 -5.43 14.54 -5.81
N VAL A 206 -6.14 13.40 -5.80
CA VAL A 206 -5.78 12.23 -5.00
C VAL A 206 -4.86 11.34 -5.80
N ARG A 207 -3.69 11.01 -5.24
CA ARG A 207 -2.70 10.12 -5.85
C ARG A 207 -2.26 9.06 -4.85
N CYS A 208 -1.84 7.92 -5.35
CA CYS A 208 -1.25 6.87 -4.54
C CYS A 208 -0.07 6.23 -5.23
N TYR A 209 1.06 6.15 -4.51
CA TYR A 209 2.25 5.41 -4.94
C TYR A 209 2.44 4.24 -3.99
N SER A 210 2.10 3.05 -4.48
CA SER A 210 2.14 1.78 -3.76
C SER A 210 3.50 1.11 -4.03
N ILE A 211 4.44 1.20 -3.08
CA ILE A 211 5.79 0.67 -3.22
C ILE A 211 5.88 -0.78 -2.73
N ALA A 212 6.27 -1.70 -3.62
CA ALA A 212 6.29 -3.15 -3.37
C ALA A 212 4.97 -3.67 -2.75
N PRO A 213 3.81 -3.44 -3.39
CA PRO A 213 2.51 -3.63 -2.78
C PRO A 213 2.20 -5.10 -2.46
N ALA A 214 1.60 -5.32 -1.29
CA ALA A 214 0.87 -6.56 -1.02
C ALA A 214 -0.39 -6.63 -1.90
N ARG A 215 -0.78 -7.85 -2.32
CA ARG A 215 -2.05 -8.07 -3.05
C ARG A 215 -3.24 -7.67 -2.17
N CYS A 216 -3.83 -6.51 -2.45
CA CYS A 216 -4.86 -5.91 -1.59
C CYS A 216 -6.24 -5.76 -2.24
N MET A 217 -6.38 -5.94 -3.56
CA MET A 217 -7.64 -5.79 -4.28
C MET A 217 -7.77 -6.69 -5.50
N SER A 218 -9.00 -6.86 -6.01
CA SER A 218 -9.30 -7.60 -7.23
C SER A 218 -8.95 -6.78 -8.49
N LEU A 219 -8.69 -7.47 -9.61
CA LEU A 219 -8.26 -6.86 -10.87
C LEU A 219 -9.21 -5.77 -11.36
N ASN A 220 -10.52 -5.96 -11.24
CA ASN A 220 -11.49 -4.94 -11.67
C ASN A 220 -11.38 -3.62 -10.88
N LEU A 221 -10.95 -3.69 -9.61
CA LEU A 221 -10.70 -2.49 -8.80
C LEU A 221 -9.35 -1.88 -9.18
N ALA A 222 -8.31 -2.70 -9.39
CA ALA A 222 -7.02 -2.22 -9.84
C ALA A 222 -7.15 -1.43 -11.17
N VAL A 223 -7.92 -1.94 -12.13
CA VAL A 223 -8.20 -1.24 -13.40
C VAL A 223 -9.04 0.02 -13.17
N ARG A 224 -10.07 -0.03 -12.32
CA ARG A 224 -10.95 1.12 -12.06
C ARG A 224 -10.23 2.30 -11.39
N TYR A 225 -9.22 2.04 -10.58
CA TYR A 225 -8.47 3.06 -9.83
C TYR A 225 -7.07 3.29 -10.40
N ALA A 226 -6.77 2.80 -11.61
CA ALA A 226 -5.48 2.95 -12.26
C ALA A 226 -5.13 4.42 -12.58
N ASP A 227 -6.12 5.31 -12.62
CA ASP A 227 -5.94 6.76 -12.79
C ASP A 227 -5.34 7.45 -11.55
N ILE A 228 -5.43 6.84 -10.37
CA ILE A 228 -4.91 7.42 -9.12
C ILE A 228 -3.93 6.53 -8.37
N ILE A 229 -3.86 5.22 -8.64
CA ILE A 229 -2.98 4.27 -7.94
C ILE A 229 -1.90 3.77 -8.89
N SER A 230 -0.66 4.15 -8.62
CA SER A 230 0.55 3.63 -9.27
C SER A 230 1.22 2.58 -8.39
N SER A 231 1.42 1.38 -8.92
CA SER A 231 2.17 0.31 -8.25
C SER A 231 3.62 0.30 -8.73
N VAL A 232 4.56 0.41 -7.80
CA VAL A 232 5.99 0.42 -8.10
C VAL A 232 6.60 -0.88 -7.55
N VAL A 233 7.18 -1.68 -8.43
CA VAL A 233 7.86 -2.92 -8.07
C VAL A 233 9.28 -2.87 -8.62
N LEU A 234 10.27 -3.05 -7.75
CA LEU A 234 11.65 -3.16 -8.18
C LEU A 234 11.88 -4.56 -8.76
N GLN A 235 12.25 -4.62 -10.04
CA GLN A 235 12.67 -5.86 -10.67
C GLN A 235 14.09 -6.19 -10.23
N ALA A 236 14.22 -7.13 -9.28
CA ALA A 236 15.53 -7.68 -8.93
C ALA A 236 16.05 -8.53 -10.10
N SER A 237 16.97 -7.97 -10.88
CA SER A 237 17.72 -8.73 -11.88
C SER A 237 18.87 -9.41 -11.15
N PHE A 238 18.77 -10.71 -10.91
CA PHE A 238 19.92 -11.51 -10.49
C PHE A 238 20.84 -11.65 -11.71
N PHE A 239 21.70 -10.66 -11.94
CA PHE A 239 22.85 -10.86 -12.80
C PHE A 239 23.81 -11.77 -12.05
N ASN A 240 23.86 -13.05 -12.43
CA ASN A 240 25.03 -13.89 -12.15
C ASN A 240 26.24 -13.17 -12.76
N SER A 241 27.06 -12.58 -11.90
CA SER A 241 28.37 -12.03 -12.26
C SER A 241 29.37 -13.16 -12.42
#